data_AF-A0A2T9X3L8-F1
#
_entry.id   AF-A0A2T9X3L8-F1
#
_cell.length_a   1.000
_cell.length_b   1.000
_cell.length_c   1.000
_cell.angle_alpha   90.00
_cell.angle_beta   90.00
_cell.angle_gamma   90.00
#
_symmetry.space_group_name_H-M   'P 1'
#
loop_
_entity.id
_entity.type
_entity.pdbx_description
1 polymer ?
#
loop_
_entity_poly.entity_id
_entity_poly.type
_entity_poly.pdbx_seq_one_letter_code
_entity_poly.pdbx_strand_id
1 'polypeptide(L)'
;MKLYPKSTVGVALMYTGGALAWLAVLGIAALWFRTILLSPHICCPGIGEKVISPLYYFLVTMHGQIAMFIVVPDLTLAAAAYGLYKSKMSILHFKIMTIAFWLINLPLIFEFAGGPTTGWYEYPPLALQKGTWDIYGGLPDANLMIGLAYFMQVLNTLGAIIGGLTLFFDGYKTRPREGKIPIFAAYGMAFGGMFMPITIVALTGAALWYSLYFWFGVPVNPLTWVVLFWFYGHPVVYYVPFTVFGGLYTLIPQYAGRPLYSERWARWNIALLFTFGMLAWVHHLQTWPLPIAIRAFITPTTLILAAGSGLTVLNLGLTIFTSKGYNWKDPIGMASLIALIGFILAGLQALMLPENPLNVLVHNTYYIVGHFHMMIWTIIIVGFTAILLDM
;
A
#
# COMPACT_ATOMS: atom_id res chain seq x y z
N MET A 1 15.88 -27.82 10.83
CA MET A 1 14.52 -27.23 10.74
C MET A 1 14.41 -26.47 9.42
N LYS A 2 13.42 -26.73 8.56
CA LYS A 2 13.29 -26.01 7.27
C LYS A 2 12.70 -24.61 7.55
N LEU A 3 13.37 -23.55 7.11
CA LEU A 3 13.04 -22.13 7.38
C LEU A 3 11.97 -21.53 6.44
N TYR A 4 11.09 -22.36 5.85
CA TYR A 4 10.07 -21.88 4.89
C TYR A 4 8.74 -22.64 5.05
N PRO A 5 7.58 -21.98 4.81
CA PRO A 5 6.26 -22.60 4.91
C PRO A 5 6.05 -23.68 3.83
N LYS A 6 5.18 -24.65 4.13
CA LYS A 6 4.85 -25.77 3.22
C LYS A 6 3.40 -25.77 2.74
N SER A 7 2.64 -24.72 3.05
CA SER A 7 1.25 -24.57 2.67
C SER A 7 0.97 -23.12 2.28
N THR A 8 -0.06 -22.91 1.47
CA THR A 8 -0.52 -21.58 1.07
C THR A 8 -0.92 -20.73 2.26
N VAL A 9 -1.59 -21.31 3.27
CA VAL A 9 -1.90 -20.64 4.54
C VAL A 9 -0.62 -20.29 5.30
N GLY A 10 0.38 -21.17 5.30
CA GLY A 10 1.67 -20.88 5.93
C GLY A 10 2.38 -19.69 5.28
N VAL A 11 2.24 -19.50 3.96
CA VAL A 11 2.69 -18.27 3.29
C VAL A 11 1.89 -17.07 3.76
N ALA A 12 0.55 -17.17 3.78
CA ALA A 12 -0.30 -16.09 4.26
C ALA A 12 0.10 -15.63 5.68
N LEU A 13 0.27 -16.58 6.61
CA LEU A 13 0.69 -16.31 7.99
C LEU A 13 2.11 -15.74 8.09
N MET A 14 3.06 -16.17 7.25
CA MET A 14 4.41 -15.62 7.22
C MET A 14 4.39 -14.13 6.87
N TYR A 15 3.67 -13.76 5.81
CA TYR A 15 3.51 -12.37 5.40
C TYR A 15 2.71 -11.55 6.41
N THR A 16 1.65 -12.11 7.00
CA THR A 16 0.92 -11.45 8.10
C THR A 16 1.83 -11.17 9.30
N GLY A 17 2.67 -12.14 9.68
CA GLY A 17 3.62 -11.98 10.79
C GLY A 17 4.62 -10.85 10.55
N GLY A 18 5.18 -10.76 9.33
CA GLY A 18 6.06 -9.65 8.94
C GLY A 18 5.36 -8.30 9.01
N ALA A 19 4.16 -8.20 8.41
CA ALA A 19 3.37 -6.98 8.45
C ALA A 19 3.05 -6.52 9.89
N LEU A 20 2.69 -7.44 10.79
CA LEU A 20 2.41 -7.11 12.19
C LEU A 20 3.66 -6.65 12.96
N ALA A 21 4.81 -7.28 12.71
CA ALA A 21 6.07 -6.86 13.31
C ALA A 21 6.43 -5.42 12.89
N TRP A 22 6.32 -5.11 11.61
CA TRP A 22 6.56 -3.76 11.10
C TRP A 22 5.49 -2.75 11.50
N LEU A 23 4.23 -3.18 11.65
CA LEU A 23 3.16 -2.35 12.18
C LEU A 23 3.47 -1.87 13.60
N ALA A 24 4.10 -2.70 14.43
CA ALA A 24 4.57 -2.29 15.75
C ALA A 24 5.67 -1.21 15.65
N VAL A 25 6.66 -1.40 14.76
CA VAL A 25 7.76 -0.43 14.55
C VAL A 25 7.24 0.92 14.04
N LEU A 26 6.41 0.91 12.99
CA LEU A 26 5.85 2.16 12.44
C LEU A 26 4.85 2.82 13.39
N GLY A 27 4.15 2.04 14.22
CA GLY A 27 3.26 2.53 15.27
C GLY A 27 4.03 3.24 16.38
N ILE A 28 5.17 2.68 16.80
CA ILE A 28 6.10 3.35 17.73
C ILE A 28 6.55 4.67 17.10
N ALA A 29 7.02 4.67 15.85
CA ALA A 29 7.43 5.91 15.17
C ALA A 29 6.33 6.97 15.16
N ALA A 30 5.08 6.56 14.89
CA ALA A 30 3.90 7.42 14.93
C ALA A 30 3.67 8.05 16.31
N LEU A 31 3.71 7.24 17.37
CA LEU A 31 3.55 7.73 18.74
C LEU A 31 4.64 8.77 19.09
N TRP A 32 5.89 8.52 18.67
CA TRP A 32 7.00 9.43 18.92
C TRP A 32 6.85 10.77 18.19
N PHE A 33 6.64 10.78 16.88
CA PHE A 33 6.52 12.08 16.18
C PHE A 33 5.24 12.82 16.57
N ARG A 34 4.17 12.12 16.97
CA ARG A 34 2.97 12.76 17.55
C ARG A 34 3.27 13.38 18.90
N THR A 35 4.07 12.73 19.74
CA THR A 35 4.51 13.28 21.02
C THR A 35 5.33 14.55 20.84
N ILE A 36 6.22 14.60 19.84
CA ILE A 36 6.96 15.82 19.45
C ILE A 36 5.98 16.96 19.10
N LEU A 37 4.91 16.67 18.35
CA LEU A 37 3.91 17.66 17.94
C LEU A 37 3.03 18.17 19.08
N LEU A 38 2.83 17.39 20.16
CA LEU A 38 2.02 17.83 21.31
C LEU A 38 2.69 18.95 22.09
N SER A 39 4.03 19.00 22.07
CA SER A 39 4.79 19.98 22.83
C SER A 39 6.04 20.43 22.08
N PRO A 40 5.91 21.26 21.03
CA PRO A 40 7.04 21.76 20.25
C PRO A 40 8.08 22.50 21.10
N HIS A 41 7.68 23.01 22.26
CA HIS A 41 8.51 23.80 23.18
C HIS A 41 8.95 23.07 24.47
N ILE A 42 8.46 21.84 24.73
CA ILE A 42 8.66 21.13 26.03
C ILE A 42 9.46 19.84 25.86
N CYS A 43 9.55 19.28 24.65
CA CYS A 43 10.22 18.02 24.44
C CYS A 43 11.74 18.21 24.63
N CYS A 44 12.18 18.00 25.87
CA CYS A 44 13.56 17.98 26.34
C CYS A 44 14.21 19.36 26.60
N PRO A 45 14.00 19.95 27.80
CA PRO A 45 14.86 21.02 28.31
C PRO A 45 16.34 20.60 28.20
N GLY A 46 17.13 21.32 27.40
CA GLY A 46 18.56 21.02 27.15
C GLY A 46 18.88 20.33 25.82
N ILE A 47 17.87 19.84 25.08
CA ILE A 47 18.02 19.29 23.72
C ILE A 47 17.42 20.33 22.75
N GLY A 48 18.26 21.23 22.23
CA GLY A 48 17.79 22.35 21.40
C GLY A 48 17.06 21.92 20.11
N GLU A 49 16.35 22.86 19.48
CA GLU A 49 15.57 22.66 18.24
C GLU A 49 16.35 21.93 17.12
N LYS A 50 17.68 22.12 17.08
CA LYS A 50 18.60 21.47 16.12
C LYS A 50 18.62 19.94 16.18
N VAL A 51 18.23 19.33 17.29
CA VAL A 51 18.20 17.85 17.46
C VAL A 51 16.78 17.30 17.25
N ILE A 52 15.75 18.06 17.61
CA ILE A 52 14.35 17.62 17.54
C ILE A 52 13.85 17.59 16.09
N SER A 53 14.24 18.56 15.26
CA SER A 53 13.79 18.66 13.88
C SER A 53 14.23 17.48 12.99
N PRO A 54 15.51 17.06 12.96
CA PRO A 54 15.93 15.89 12.17
C PRO A 54 15.24 14.59 12.62
N LEU A 55 15.15 14.36 13.94
CA LEU A 55 14.46 13.19 14.49
C LEU A 55 12.98 13.14 14.07
N TYR A 56 12.27 14.28 14.11
CA TYR A 56 10.89 14.35 13.64
C TYR A 56 10.77 13.92 12.17
N TYR A 57 11.59 14.49 11.29
CA TYR A 57 11.54 14.17 9.87
C TYR A 57 11.96 12.73 9.57
N PHE A 58 12.94 12.19 10.29
CA PHE A 58 13.31 10.78 10.19
C PHE A 58 12.14 9.87 10.57
N LEU A 59 11.50 10.12 11.71
CA LEU A 59 10.37 9.31 12.17
C LEU A 59 9.17 9.37 11.22
N VAL A 60 8.88 10.53 10.63
CA VAL A 60 7.83 10.69 9.61
C VAL A 60 8.19 9.93 8.33
N THR A 61 9.45 10.03 7.88
CA THR A 61 9.97 9.34 6.69
C THR A 61 9.88 7.82 6.87
N MET A 62 10.46 7.32 7.97
CA MET A 62 10.45 5.92 8.35
C MET A 62 9.01 5.37 8.50
N HIS A 63 8.11 6.11 9.16
CA HIS A 63 6.71 5.69 9.30
C HIS A 63 6.04 5.49 7.94
N GLY A 64 6.17 6.46 7.03
CA GLY A 64 5.56 6.39 5.70
C GLY A 64 6.16 5.30 4.83
N GLN A 65 7.49 5.14 4.83
CA GLN A 65 8.16 4.11 4.03
C GLN A 65 7.86 2.70 4.55
N ILE A 66 7.90 2.45 5.87
CA ILE A 66 7.49 1.14 6.42
C ILE A 66 6.04 0.81 6.03
N ALA A 67 5.13 1.79 6.15
CA ALA A 67 3.72 1.57 5.82
C ALA A 67 3.54 1.18 4.33
N MET A 68 4.16 1.91 3.41
CA MET A 68 3.90 1.75 1.97
C MET A 68 4.80 0.73 1.28
N PHE A 69 6.04 0.56 1.74
CA PHE A 69 7.05 -0.29 1.09
C PHE A 69 7.15 -1.68 1.75
N ILE A 70 6.64 -1.86 2.97
CA ILE A 70 6.66 -3.15 3.67
C ILE A 70 5.25 -3.62 4.02
N VAL A 71 4.53 -2.89 4.87
CA VAL A 71 3.24 -3.37 5.41
C VAL A 71 2.19 -3.54 4.32
N VAL A 72 2.07 -2.59 3.39
CA VAL A 72 1.11 -2.70 2.29
C VAL A 72 1.43 -3.90 1.37
N PRO A 73 2.65 -4.10 0.85
CA PRO A 73 3.00 -5.30 0.09
C PRO A 73 2.75 -6.60 0.87
N ASP A 74 3.17 -6.67 2.14
CA ASP A 74 3.04 -7.89 2.95
C ASP A 74 1.58 -8.25 3.21
N LEU A 75 0.75 -7.30 3.65
CA LEU A 75 -0.69 -7.55 3.85
C LEU A 75 -1.40 -7.92 2.55
N THR A 76 -0.97 -7.34 1.43
CA THR A 76 -1.54 -7.69 0.12
C THR A 76 -1.21 -9.14 -0.24
N LEU A 77 0.04 -9.55 -0.13
CA LEU A 77 0.48 -10.91 -0.43
C LEU A 77 -0.13 -11.91 0.55
N ALA A 78 -0.28 -11.54 1.83
CA ALA A 78 -0.96 -12.35 2.83
C ALA A 78 -2.44 -12.59 2.48
N ALA A 79 -3.19 -11.52 2.22
CA ALA A 79 -4.61 -11.60 1.87
C ALA A 79 -4.83 -12.33 0.54
N ALA A 80 -3.98 -12.10 -0.45
CA ALA A 80 -4.06 -12.77 -1.74
C ALA A 80 -3.71 -14.27 -1.64
N ALA A 81 -2.68 -14.64 -0.87
CA ALA A 81 -2.34 -16.04 -0.60
C ALA A 81 -3.49 -16.75 0.12
N TYR A 82 -4.08 -16.11 1.13
CA TYR A 82 -5.26 -16.66 1.79
C TYR A 82 -6.46 -16.77 0.85
N GLY A 83 -6.66 -15.79 -0.03
CA GLY A 83 -7.66 -15.84 -1.08
C GLY A 83 -7.50 -17.05 -2.01
N LEU A 84 -6.27 -17.41 -2.38
CA LEU A 84 -5.98 -18.65 -3.11
C LEU A 84 -6.37 -19.88 -2.28
N TYR A 85 -5.94 -19.95 -1.01
CA TYR A 85 -6.26 -21.06 -0.12
C TYR A 85 -7.78 -21.28 0.04
N LYS A 86 -8.52 -20.21 0.37
CA LYS A 86 -9.98 -20.25 0.53
C LYS A 86 -10.69 -20.70 -0.75
N SER A 87 -10.07 -20.41 -1.89
CA SER A 87 -10.54 -20.79 -3.23
C SER A 87 -10.13 -22.20 -3.67
N LYS A 88 -9.53 -23.00 -2.77
CA LYS A 88 -8.95 -24.33 -3.06
C LYS A 88 -7.86 -24.30 -4.14
N MET A 89 -7.19 -23.16 -4.27
CA MET A 89 -6.02 -22.93 -5.13
C MET A 89 -4.75 -22.94 -4.25
N SER A 90 -3.57 -22.95 -4.87
CA SER A 90 -2.33 -23.08 -4.11
C SER A 90 -1.19 -22.24 -4.65
N ILE A 91 -0.35 -21.78 -3.74
CA ILE A 91 1.04 -21.41 -4.05
C ILE A 91 1.82 -22.72 -4.24
N LEU A 92 2.71 -22.74 -5.23
CA LEU A 92 3.55 -23.90 -5.57
C LEU A 92 5.02 -23.61 -5.24
N HIS A 93 5.47 -22.37 -5.42
CA HIS A 93 6.86 -21.96 -5.25
C HIS A 93 7.12 -21.33 -3.87
N PHE A 94 6.90 -22.10 -2.80
CA PHE A 94 7.05 -21.62 -1.41
C PHE A 94 8.42 -21.00 -1.10
N LYS A 95 9.52 -21.55 -1.65
CA LYS A 95 10.87 -21.00 -1.44
C LYS A 95 11.03 -19.62 -2.07
N ILE A 96 10.44 -19.39 -3.25
CA ILE A 96 10.48 -18.10 -3.94
C ILE A 96 9.69 -17.06 -3.13
N MET A 97 8.51 -17.44 -2.62
CA MET A 97 7.74 -16.59 -1.70
C MET A 97 8.52 -16.25 -0.41
N THR A 98 9.30 -17.18 0.14
CA THR A 98 10.16 -16.88 1.30
C THR A 98 11.30 -15.93 0.95
N ILE A 99 11.92 -16.06 -0.23
CA ILE A 99 12.95 -15.11 -0.68
C ILE A 99 12.33 -13.71 -0.85
N ALA A 100 11.17 -13.62 -1.50
CA ALA A 100 10.42 -12.38 -1.68
C ALA A 100 10.09 -11.72 -0.33
N PHE A 101 9.64 -12.50 0.65
CA PHE A 101 9.37 -12.01 2.02
C PHE A 101 10.59 -11.34 2.65
N TRP A 102 11.76 -11.99 2.62
CA TRP A 102 12.99 -11.41 3.19
C TRP A 102 13.49 -10.21 2.42
N LEU A 103 13.35 -10.22 1.09
CA LEU A 103 13.65 -9.07 0.25
C LEU A 103 12.75 -7.88 0.59
N ILE A 104 11.47 -8.07 0.88
CA ILE A 104 10.61 -6.96 1.33
C ILE A 104 11.05 -6.45 2.70
N ASN A 105 11.32 -7.35 3.64
CA ASN A 105 11.39 -7.02 5.06
C ASN A 105 12.77 -6.53 5.56
N LEU A 106 13.89 -6.96 4.98
CA LEU A 106 15.22 -6.67 5.53
C LEU A 106 15.93 -5.44 4.94
N PRO A 107 15.87 -5.16 3.63
CA PRO A 107 16.71 -4.13 3.03
C PRO A 107 16.51 -2.72 3.61
N LEU A 108 15.27 -2.31 3.90
CA LEU A 108 15.02 -0.94 4.40
C LEU A 108 15.63 -0.69 5.79
N ILE A 109 16.03 -1.71 6.55
CA ILE A 109 16.79 -1.54 7.79
C ILE A 109 18.11 -0.79 7.52
N PHE A 110 18.76 -1.09 6.40
CA PHE A 110 20.00 -0.42 5.99
C PHE A 110 19.75 1.02 5.56
N GLU A 111 18.64 1.28 4.90
CA GLU A 111 18.23 2.65 4.56
C GLU A 111 17.96 3.47 5.84
N PHE A 112 17.17 2.94 6.77
CA PHE A 112 16.85 3.64 8.02
C PHE A 112 18.05 3.85 8.92
N ALA A 113 19.07 2.98 8.85
CA ALA A 113 20.35 3.19 9.53
C ALA A 113 21.09 4.46 9.06
N GLY A 114 20.74 4.99 7.88
CA GLY A 114 21.27 6.25 7.35
C GLY A 114 20.56 7.51 7.84
N GLY A 115 19.37 7.37 8.44
CA GLY A 115 18.57 8.48 8.94
C GLY A 115 18.01 9.41 7.85
N PRO A 116 17.25 8.93 6.85
CA PRO A 116 16.66 9.79 5.82
C PRO A 116 15.57 10.71 6.38
N THR A 117 15.54 11.98 5.99
CA THR A 117 14.64 13.02 6.51
C THR A 117 13.74 13.67 5.45
N THR A 118 13.46 12.96 4.35
CA THR A 118 12.89 13.53 3.11
C THR A 118 11.40 13.28 2.91
N GLY A 119 10.75 12.61 3.86
CA GLY A 119 9.43 12.02 3.69
C GLY A 119 9.46 10.80 2.76
N TRP A 120 8.40 9.99 2.80
CA TRP A 120 8.34 8.72 2.05
C TRP A 120 8.31 8.86 0.51
N TYR A 121 8.12 10.09 0.02
CA TYR A 121 8.14 10.43 -1.40
C TYR A 121 9.54 10.67 -1.95
N GLU A 122 10.50 11.03 -1.08
CA GLU A 122 11.92 11.24 -1.41
C GLU A 122 12.13 12.17 -2.60
N TYR A 123 11.44 13.31 -2.59
CA TYR A 123 11.48 14.23 -3.71
C TYR A 123 12.83 14.93 -3.89
N PRO A 124 13.28 15.08 -5.14
CA PRO A 124 14.36 15.97 -5.49
C PRO A 124 13.88 17.44 -5.49
N PRO A 125 14.77 18.42 -5.25
CA PRO A 125 16.21 18.27 -5.05
C PRO A 125 16.58 17.81 -3.63
N LEU A 126 15.62 17.76 -2.69
CA LEU A 126 15.88 17.52 -1.28
C LEU A 126 16.55 16.15 -1.05
N ALA A 127 15.98 15.07 -1.58
CA ALA A 127 16.50 13.71 -1.39
C ALA A 127 17.89 13.45 -1.99
N LEU A 128 18.38 14.35 -2.85
CA LEU A 128 19.70 14.25 -3.46
C LEU A 128 20.79 14.94 -2.62
N GLN A 129 20.40 15.64 -1.55
CA GLN A 129 21.33 16.36 -0.68
C GLN A 129 21.84 15.42 0.41
N LYS A 130 23.16 15.37 0.60
CA LYS A 130 23.76 14.55 1.68
C LYS A 130 23.24 14.94 3.05
N GLY A 131 22.94 16.22 3.27
CA GLY A 131 22.45 16.74 4.55
C GLY A 131 21.05 16.24 4.95
N THR A 132 20.35 15.51 4.08
CA THR A 132 19.06 14.88 4.42
C THR A 132 19.20 13.44 4.92
N TRP A 133 20.44 13.02 5.18
CA TRP A 133 20.80 11.73 5.76
C TRP A 133 21.56 11.98 7.05
N ASP A 134 20.87 11.90 8.19
CA ASP A 134 21.40 12.35 9.49
C ASP A 134 22.69 11.62 9.88
N ILE A 135 22.81 10.35 9.50
CA ILE A 135 23.98 9.52 9.81
C ILE A 135 24.87 9.41 8.58
N TYR A 136 24.35 8.91 7.46
CA TYR A 136 25.17 8.64 6.27
C TYR A 136 25.74 9.91 5.63
N GLY A 137 25.03 11.03 5.71
CA GLY A 137 25.48 12.31 5.15
C GLY A 137 26.77 12.85 5.78
N GLY A 138 27.05 12.48 7.03
CA GLY A 138 28.24 12.88 7.77
C GLY A 138 29.44 11.95 7.61
N LEU A 139 29.29 10.81 6.93
CA LEU A 139 30.37 9.85 6.76
C LEU A 139 31.34 10.29 5.64
N PRO A 140 32.64 9.93 5.73
CA PRO A 140 33.61 10.21 4.67
C PRO A 140 33.20 9.64 3.30
N ASP A 141 32.48 8.52 3.31
CA ASP A 141 31.96 7.79 2.15
C ASP A 141 30.45 7.97 1.97
N ALA A 142 29.89 9.12 2.37
CA ALA A 142 28.44 9.40 2.31
C ALA A 142 27.75 8.98 1.00
N ASN A 143 28.37 9.23 -0.16
CA ASN A 143 27.82 8.82 -1.45
C ASN A 143 27.67 7.29 -1.57
N LEU A 144 28.64 6.52 -1.11
CA LEU A 144 28.59 5.07 -1.14
C LEU A 144 27.41 4.57 -0.28
N MET A 145 27.30 5.09 0.94
CA MET A 145 26.30 4.67 1.92
C MET A 145 24.89 5.09 1.52
N ILE A 146 24.70 6.31 1.01
CA ILE A 146 23.40 6.77 0.50
C ILE A 146 23.01 6.00 -0.78
N GLY A 147 23.95 5.76 -1.70
CA GLY A 147 23.68 4.94 -2.87
C GLY A 147 23.33 3.49 -2.52
N LEU A 148 23.91 2.95 -1.44
CA LEU A 148 23.55 1.65 -0.88
C LEU A 148 22.14 1.66 -0.29
N ALA A 149 21.74 2.71 0.42
CA ALA A 149 20.39 2.85 0.95
C ALA A 149 19.33 2.78 -0.18
N TYR A 150 19.51 3.55 -1.25
CA TYR A 150 18.62 3.46 -2.42
C TYR A 150 18.67 2.10 -3.13
N PHE A 151 19.84 1.44 -3.17
CA PHE A 151 19.93 0.08 -3.69
C PHE A 151 19.17 -0.92 -2.82
N MET A 152 19.13 -0.72 -1.51
CA MET A 152 18.33 -1.55 -0.60
C MET A 152 16.83 -1.36 -0.85
N GLN A 153 16.38 -0.15 -1.19
CA GLN A 153 15.02 0.08 -1.68
C GLN A 153 14.74 -0.67 -3.00
N VAL A 154 15.71 -0.78 -3.91
CA VAL A 154 15.61 -1.64 -5.10
C VAL A 154 15.38 -3.10 -4.71
N LEU A 155 16.14 -3.63 -3.75
CA LEU A 155 15.94 -5.01 -3.26
C LEU A 155 14.56 -5.21 -2.61
N ASN A 156 14.09 -4.23 -1.83
CA ASN A 156 12.74 -4.22 -1.25
C ASN A 156 11.66 -4.33 -2.33
N THR A 157 11.71 -3.45 -3.34
CA THR A 157 10.71 -3.44 -4.41
C THR A 157 10.79 -4.69 -5.29
N LEU A 158 11.98 -5.24 -5.53
CA LEU A 158 12.15 -6.54 -6.21
C LEU A 158 11.49 -7.69 -5.45
N GLY A 159 11.54 -7.67 -4.11
CA GLY A 159 10.83 -8.65 -3.29
C GLY A 159 9.32 -8.64 -3.55
N ALA A 160 8.70 -7.47 -3.59
CA ALA A 160 7.27 -7.31 -3.91
C ALA A 160 6.94 -7.74 -5.35
N ILE A 161 7.79 -7.40 -6.33
CA ILE A 161 7.64 -7.88 -7.73
C ILE A 161 7.65 -9.40 -7.80
N ILE A 162 8.66 -10.04 -7.20
CA ILE A 162 8.83 -11.49 -7.21
C ILE A 162 7.65 -12.16 -6.50
N GLY A 163 7.24 -11.65 -5.35
CA GLY A 163 6.10 -12.16 -4.58
C GLY A 163 4.80 -12.09 -5.38
N GLY A 164 4.48 -10.94 -5.97
CA GLY A 164 3.26 -10.74 -6.76
C GLY A 164 3.22 -11.61 -8.01
N LEU A 165 4.31 -11.65 -8.79
CA LEU A 165 4.38 -12.50 -9.99
C LEU A 165 4.26 -13.98 -9.65
N THR A 166 4.95 -14.44 -8.59
CA THR A 166 4.86 -15.83 -8.13
C THR A 166 3.43 -16.18 -7.73
N LEU A 167 2.76 -15.30 -6.97
CA LEU A 167 1.37 -15.46 -6.57
C LEU A 167 0.44 -15.55 -7.78
N PHE A 168 0.64 -14.68 -8.78
CA PHE A 168 -0.17 -14.71 -10.00
C PHE A 168 0.01 -16.00 -10.80
N PHE A 169 1.26 -16.40 -11.09
CA PHE A 169 1.53 -17.58 -11.90
C PHE A 169 1.11 -18.88 -11.20
N ASP A 170 1.33 -19.00 -9.89
CA ASP A 170 0.90 -20.16 -9.13
C ASP A 170 -0.63 -20.22 -9.00
N GLY A 171 -1.26 -19.08 -8.72
CA GLY A 171 -2.72 -18.96 -8.74
C GLY A 171 -3.28 -19.34 -10.11
N TYR A 172 -2.71 -18.82 -11.20
CA TYR A 172 -3.14 -19.19 -12.55
C TYR A 172 -2.97 -20.69 -12.80
N LYS A 173 -1.82 -21.29 -12.44
CA LYS A 173 -1.56 -22.72 -12.66
C LYS A 173 -2.48 -23.64 -11.84
N THR A 174 -2.90 -23.21 -10.66
CA THR A 174 -3.75 -24.00 -9.75
C THR A 174 -5.24 -23.64 -9.83
N ARG A 175 -5.63 -22.78 -10.77
CA ARG A 175 -7.03 -22.39 -10.97
C ARG A 175 -7.91 -23.60 -11.35
N PRO A 176 -9.22 -23.53 -11.07
CA PRO A 176 -10.18 -24.49 -11.60
C PRO A 176 -10.05 -24.59 -13.13
N ARG A 177 -9.96 -25.82 -13.66
CA ARG A 177 -9.92 -26.04 -15.12
C ARG A 177 -11.25 -25.69 -15.80
N GLU A 178 -12.33 -25.87 -15.06
CA GLU A 178 -13.69 -25.55 -15.47
C GLU A 178 -14.28 -24.49 -14.53
N GLY A 179 -15.13 -23.63 -15.06
CA GLY A 179 -15.77 -22.55 -14.30
C GLY A 179 -14.89 -21.31 -14.11
N LYS A 180 -15.34 -20.44 -13.20
CA LYS A 180 -14.70 -19.14 -12.94
C LYS A 180 -13.73 -19.26 -11.77
N ILE A 181 -12.64 -18.51 -11.81
CA ILE A 181 -11.79 -18.29 -10.63
C ILE A 181 -12.66 -17.69 -9.52
N PRO A 182 -12.68 -18.24 -8.29
CA PRO A 182 -13.48 -17.68 -7.19
C PRO A 182 -13.10 -16.22 -6.91
N ILE A 183 -14.08 -15.41 -6.48
CA ILE A 183 -13.95 -13.95 -6.50
C ILE A 183 -12.78 -13.44 -5.64
N PHE A 184 -12.51 -14.07 -4.50
CA PHE A 184 -11.40 -13.69 -3.63
C PHE A 184 -10.04 -13.95 -4.30
N ALA A 185 -9.82 -15.15 -4.84
CA ALA A 185 -8.63 -15.45 -5.62
C ALA A 185 -8.50 -14.54 -6.85
N ALA A 186 -9.60 -14.20 -7.53
CA ALA A 186 -9.57 -13.32 -8.69
C ALA A 186 -9.08 -11.91 -8.33
N TYR A 187 -9.59 -11.32 -7.24
CA TYR A 187 -9.10 -10.03 -6.73
C TYR A 187 -7.65 -10.12 -6.23
N GLY A 188 -7.29 -11.18 -5.50
CA GLY A 188 -5.91 -11.40 -5.04
C GLY A 188 -4.91 -11.54 -6.19
N MET A 189 -5.24 -12.29 -7.23
CA MET A 189 -4.42 -12.42 -8.44
C MET A 189 -4.37 -11.12 -9.25
N ALA A 190 -5.46 -10.36 -9.32
CA ALA A 190 -5.45 -9.08 -10.03
C ALA A 190 -4.58 -8.05 -9.32
N PHE A 191 -4.81 -7.81 -8.02
CA PHE A 191 -4.24 -6.67 -7.30
C PHE A 191 -2.96 -7.00 -6.54
N GLY A 192 -2.91 -8.14 -5.86
CA GLY A 192 -1.68 -8.66 -5.26
C GLY A 192 -0.76 -9.38 -6.24
N GLY A 193 -1.32 -9.88 -7.35
CA GLY A 193 -0.59 -10.62 -8.37
C GLY A 193 -0.01 -9.74 -9.48
N MET A 194 -0.82 -9.22 -10.41
CA MET A 194 -0.31 -8.49 -11.60
C MET A 194 -0.20 -6.98 -11.42
N PHE A 195 -1.19 -6.35 -10.79
CA PHE A 195 -1.24 -4.89 -10.63
C PHE A 195 -0.01 -4.38 -9.88
N MET A 196 0.31 -4.98 -8.73
CA MET A 196 1.46 -4.58 -7.90
C MET A 196 2.82 -4.67 -8.63
N PRO A 197 3.21 -5.79 -9.27
CA PRO A 197 4.48 -5.85 -10.00
C PRO A 197 4.58 -4.88 -11.17
N ILE A 198 3.46 -4.64 -11.89
CA ILE A 198 3.43 -3.71 -13.03
C ILE A 198 3.72 -2.28 -12.57
N THR A 199 3.24 -1.88 -11.40
CA THR A 199 3.36 -0.49 -10.93
C THR A 199 4.62 -0.25 -10.15
N ILE A 200 5.03 -1.19 -9.31
CA ILE A 200 6.19 -1.00 -8.44
C ILE A 200 7.51 -0.97 -9.23
N VAL A 201 7.55 -1.51 -10.45
CA VAL A 201 8.72 -1.39 -11.34
C VAL A 201 9.15 0.06 -11.57
N ALA A 202 8.21 1.02 -11.54
CA ALA A 202 8.52 2.43 -11.66
C ALA A 202 9.30 2.95 -10.44
N LEU A 203 8.92 2.55 -9.22
CA LEU A 203 9.67 2.86 -8.01
C LEU A 203 11.04 2.15 -8.02
N THR A 204 11.11 0.88 -8.46
CA THR A 204 12.37 0.15 -8.60
C THR A 204 13.34 0.89 -9.53
N GLY A 205 12.85 1.37 -10.68
CA GLY A 205 13.65 2.14 -11.62
C GLY A 205 14.10 3.50 -11.05
N ALA A 206 13.20 4.18 -10.34
CA ALA A 206 13.50 5.46 -9.69
C ALA A 206 14.59 5.31 -8.60
N ALA A 207 14.42 4.35 -7.69
CA ALA A 207 15.38 4.04 -6.63
C ALA A 207 16.75 3.63 -7.20
N LEU A 208 16.76 2.80 -8.25
CA LEU A 208 18.00 2.43 -8.94
C LEU A 208 18.70 3.67 -9.53
N TRP A 209 17.94 4.60 -10.12
CA TRP A 209 18.52 5.81 -10.68
C TRP A 209 19.18 6.69 -9.62
N TYR A 210 18.57 6.81 -8.43
CA TYR A 210 19.19 7.51 -7.30
C TYR A 210 20.44 6.79 -6.79
N SER A 211 20.41 5.46 -6.69
CA SER A 211 21.61 4.68 -6.36
C SER A 211 22.77 4.98 -7.34
N LEU A 212 22.49 4.99 -8.64
CA LEU A 212 23.47 5.31 -9.68
C LEU A 212 23.93 6.77 -9.64
N TYR A 213 23.06 7.72 -9.27
CA TYR A 213 23.45 9.11 -9.06
C TYR A 213 24.52 9.23 -7.96
N PHE A 214 24.30 8.60 -6.81
CA PHE A 214 25.23 8.68 -5.70
C PHE A 214 26.54 7.92 -5.96
N TRP A 215 26.49 6.74 -6.59
CA TRP A 215 27.68 5.94 -6.86
C TRP A 215 28.51 6.41 -8.05
N PHE A 216 27.86 6.92 -9.11
CA PHE A 216 28.51 7.17 -10.39
C PHE A 216 28.26 8.58 -10.97
N GLY A 217 27.52 9.43 -10.26
CA GLY A 217 27.21 10.78 -10.75
C GLY A 217 26.28 10.81 -11.95
N VAL A 218 25.47 9.76 -12.16
CA VAL A 218 24.48 9.72 -13.25
C VAL A 218 23.49 10.87 -13.07
N PRO A 219 23.32 11.77 -14.05
CA PRO A 219 22.41 12.91 -13.92
C PRO A 219 20.97 12.46 -13.66
N VAL A 220 20.27 13.18 -12.78
CA VAL A 220 18.87 12.95 -12.42
C VAL A 220 17.98 14.10 -12.85
N ASN A 221 16.75 13.79 -13.25
CA ASN A 221 15.72 14.79 -13.56
C ASN A 221 14.64 14.78 -12.46
N PRO A 222 14.41 15.90 -11.77
CA PRO A 222 13.41 15.97 -10.71
C PRO A 222 11.99 15.56 -11.10
N LEU A 223 11.54 15.92 -12.31
CA LEU A 223 10.20 15.58 -12.80
C LEU A 223 10.07 14.09 -13.07
N THR A 224 11.12 13.44 -13.56
CA THR A 224 11.09 12.00 -13.85
C THR A 224 10.91 11.18 -12.57
N TRP A 225 11.57 11.55 -11.46
CA TRP A 225 11.32 10.90 -10.16
C TRP A 225 9.85 11.05 -9.76
N VAL A 226 9.31 12.26 -9.82
CA VAL A 226 7.93 12.56 -9.41
C VAL A 226 6.90 11.76 -10.24
N VAL A 227 7.12 11.63 -11.55
CA VAL A 227 6.26 10.83 -12.44
C VAL A 227 6.35 9.35 -12.11
N LEU A 228 7.56 8.79 -12.01
CA LEU A 228 7.77 7.37 -11.70
C LEU A 228 7.24 7.02 -10.31
N PHE A 229 7.51 7.89 -9.33
CA PHE A 229 7.02 7.72 -7.97
C PHE A 229 5.50 7.65 -7.98
N TRP A 230 4.77 8.58 -8.60
CA TRP A 230 3.31 8.54 -8.53
C TRP A 230 2.67 7.47 -9.40
N PHE A 231 3.32 7.07 -10.49
CA PHE A 231 2.91 5.87 -11.22
C PHE A 231 2.89 4.62 -10.32
N TYR A 232 3.74 4.57 -9.29
CA TYR A 232 3.66 3.57 -8.22
C TYR A 232 2.77 4.01 -7.03
N GLY A 233 2.94 5.24 -6.57
CA GLY A 233 2.47 5.75 -5.28
C GLY A 233 0.97 6.00 -5.23
N HIS A 234 0.33 6.16 -6.39
CA HIS A 234 -1.12 6.13 -6.46
C HIS A 234 -1.64 4.67 -6.49
N PRO A 235 -1.10 3.75 -7.31
CA PRO A 235 -1.47 2.34 -7.25
C PRO A 235 -1.25 1.62 -5.91
N VAL A 236 -0.17 1.92 -5.17
CA VAL A 236 0.14 1.23 -3.90
C VAL A 236 -1.01 1.28 -2.90
N VAL A 237 -1.76 2.38 -2.89
CA VAL A 237 -2.90 2.57 -1.98
C VAL A 237 -4.09 1.65 -2.31
N TYR A 238 -4.04 0.93 -3.44
CA TYR A 238 -5.07 0.00 -3.89
C TYR A 238 -4.72 -1.47 -3.69
N TYR A 239 -3.45 -1.79 -3.45
CA TYR A 239 -2.98 -3.18 -3.34
C TYR A 239 -3.76 -3.94 -2.25
N VAL A 240 -3.70 -3.46 -1.00
CA VAL A 240 -4.42 -4.10 0.11
C VAL A 240 -5.92 -3.90 -0.01
N PRO A 241 -6.46 -2.67 -0.17
CA PRO A 241 -7.91 -2.48 -0.16
C PRO A 241 -8.66 -3.33 -1.19
N PHE A 242 -8.16 -3.44 -2.42
CA PHE A 242 -8.83 -4.24 -3.44
C PHE A 242 -8.70 -5.74 -3.17
N THR A 243 -7.55 -6.19 -2.66
CA THR A 243 -7.41 -7.58 -2.22
C THR A 243 -8.34 -7.91 -1.04
N VAL A 244 -8.47 -6.99 -0.09
CA VAL A 244 -9.40 -7.09 1.05
C VAL A 244 -10.85 -7.10 0.58
N PHE A 245 -11.24 -6.28 -0.40
CA PHE A 245 -12.57 -6.36 -1.00
C PHE A 245 -12.84 -7.73 -1.63
N GLY A 246 -11.84 -8.37 -2.23
CA GLY A 246 -11.93 -9.78 -2.63
C GLY A 246 -12.35 -10.70 -1.49
N GLY A 247 -11.80 -10.49 -0.29
CA GLY A 247 -12.18 -11.18 0.94
C GLY A 247 -13.59 -10.82 1.38
N LEU A 248 -13.95 -9.54 1.41
CA LEU A 248 -15.29 -9.07 1.79
C LEU A 248 -16.39 -9.59 0.85
N TYR A 249 -16.10 -9.76 -0.45
CA TYR A 249 -17.00 -10.42 -1.40
C TYR A 249 -17.26 -11.89 -1.09
N THR A 250 -16.41 -12.52 -0.28
CA THR A 250 -16.58 -13.90 0.21
C THR A 250 -17.19 -13.93 1.61
N LEU A 251 -16.75 -13.06 2.52
CA LEU A 251 -17.15 -13.04 3.92
C LEU A 251 -18.55 -12.46 4.13
N ILE A 252 -18.84 -11.28 3.57
CA ILE A 252 -20.13 -10.62 3.79
C ILE A 252 -21.32 -11.50 3.40
N PRO A 253 -21.33 -12.20 2.23
CA PRO A 253 -22.39 -13.14 1.89
C PRO A 253 -22.59 -14.27 2.91
N GLN A 254 -21.50 -14.80 3.50
CA GLN A 254 -21.57 -15.86 4.51
C GLN A 254 -22.30 -15.37 5.77
N TYR A 255 -21.93 -14.18 6.26
CA TYR A 255 -22.54 -13.58 7.45
C TYR A 255 -23.93 -12.97 7.18
N ALA A 256 -24.25 -12.69 5.92
CA ALA A 256 -25.60 -12.33 5.49
C ALA A 256 -26.52 -13.55 5.29
N GLY A 257 -25.97 -14.77 5.27
CA GLY A 257 -26.72 -15.99 4.99
C GLY A 257 -27.35 -16.03 3.60
N ARG A 258 -26.75 -15.33 2.61
CA ARG A 258 -27.26 -15.25 1.24
C ARG A 258 -26.15 -15.04 0.22
N PRO A 259 -26.37 -15.38 -1.06
CA PRO A 259 -25.43 -15.04 -2.12
C PRO A 259 -25.19 -13.53 -2.23
N LEU A 260 -24.01 -13.18 -2.74
CA LEU A 260 -23.67 -11.81 -3.12
C LEU A 260 -24.73 -11.25 -4.07
N TYR A 261 -25.11 -9.97 -3.87
CA TYR A 261 -26.16 -9.32 -4.67
C TYR A 261 -25.87 -9.41 -6.17
N SER A 262 -24.63 -9.15 -6.60
CA SER A 262 -24.20 -9.34 -7.98
C SER A 262 -22.72 -9.73 -8.08
N GLU A 263 -22.44 -11.02 -8.27
CA GLU A 263 -21.09 -11.48 -8.60
C GLU A 263 -20.63 -10.94 -9.96
N ARG A 264 -21.56 -10.72 -10.90
CA ARG A 264 -21.26 -10.09 -12.18
C ARG A 264 -20.64 -8.71 -11.96
N TRP A 265 -21.25 -7.85 -11.14
CA TRP A 265 -20.72 -6.51 -10.86
C TRP A 265 -19.33 -6.56 -10.25
N ALA A 266 -19.13 -7.43 -9.24
CA ALA A 266 -17.81 -7.61 -8.62
C ALA A 266 -16.73 -7.99 -9.65
N ARG A 267 -17.05 -8.88 -10.60
CA ARG A 267 -16.10 -9.31 -11.64
C ARG A 267 -15.80 -8.23 -12.68
N TRP A 268 -16.81 -7.53 -13.19
CA TRP A 268 -16.58 -6.40 -14.12
C TRP A 268 -15.75 -5.30 -13.46
N ASN A 269 -15.96 -5.10 -12.16
CA ASN A 269 -15.26 -4.07 -11.43
C ASN A 269 -13.75 -4.33 -11.33
N ILE A 270 -13.28 -5.58 -11.39
CA ILE A 270 -11.84 -5.87 -11.45
C ILE A 270 -11.20 -5.13 -12.63
N ALA A 271 -11.77 -5.23 -13.84
CA ALA A 271 -11.22 -4.58 -15.04
C ALA A 271 -11.25 -3.06 -14.94
N LEU A 272 -12.34 -2.49 -14.40
CA LEU A 272 -12.48 -1.06 -14.17
C LEU A 272 -11.42 -0.57 -13.16
N LEU A 273 -11.37 -1.15 -11.96
CA LEU A 273 -10.45 -0.77 -10.90
C LEU A 273 -8.98 -0.96 -11.33
N PHE A 274 -8.67 -2.04 -12.05
CA PHE A 274 -7.34 -2.27 -12.60
C PHE A 274 -6.96 -1.18 -13.60
N THR A 275 -7.82 -0.89 -14.57
CA THR A 275 -7.51 0.09 -15.62
C THR A 275 -7.41 1.50 -15.05
N PHE A 276 -8.43 1.97 -14.33
CA PHE A 276 -8.45 3.34 -13.84
C PHE A 276 -7.51 3.56 -12.66
N GLY A 277 -7.21 2.52 -11.87
CA GLY A 277 -6.17 2.55 -10.85
C GLY A 277 -4.77 2.79 -11.42
N MET A 278 -4.51 2.38 -12.67
CA MET A 278 -3.25 2.67 -13.38
C MET A 278 -3.21 4.09 -13.95
N LEU A 279 -4.35 4.72 -14.21
CA LEU A 279 -4.43 5.97 -14.97
C LEU A 279 -4.59 7.22 -14.09
N ALA A 280 -5.06 7.07 -12.85
CA ALA A 280 -5.45 8.18 -12.00
C ALA A 280 -4.29 8.87 -11.22
N TRP A 281 -3.05 8.40 -11.37
CA TRP A 281 -1.90 8.88 -10.57
C TRP A 281 -1.58 10.37 -10.69
N VAL A 282 -1.87 10.99 -11.85
CA VAL A 282 -1.57 12.42 -12.07
C VAL A 282 -2.35 13.32 -11.12
N HIS A 283 -3.39 12.83 -10.41
CA HIS A 283 -4.16 13.67 -9.50
C HIS A 283 -3.33 14.20 -8.33
N HIS A 284 -2.23 13.52 -7.98
CA HIS A 284 -1.32 13.98 -6.94
C HIS A 284 -0.49 15.19 -7.39
N LEU A 285 -0.47 15.46 -8.69
CA LEU A 285 0.28 16.51 -9.35
C LEU A 285 -0.61 17.69 -9.75
N GLN A 286 -1.81 17.82 -9.19
CA GLN A 286 -2.74 18.90 -9.53
C GLN A 286 -2.21 20.30 -9.18
N THR A 287 -1.27 20.43 -8.24
CA THR A 287 -0.60 21.69 -7.91
C THR A 287 0.66 21.94 -8.74
N TRP A 288 1.13 20.96 -9.51
CA TRP A 288 2.28 21.09 -10.42
C TRP A 288 1.87 21.81 -11.70
N PRO A 289 2.80 22.46 -12.44
CA PRO A 289 2.50 23.19 -13.68
C PRO A 289 2.20 22.24 -14.87
N LEU A 290 1.14 21.44 -14.76
CA LEU A 290 0.70 20.49 -15.79
C LEU A 290 -0.12 21.17 -16.90
N PRO A 291 -0.01 20.70 -18.17
CA PRO A 291 -0.88 21.11 -19.26
C PRO A 291 -2.36 20.96 -18.90
N ILE A 292 -3.19 21.93 -19.33
CA ILE A 292 -4.63 21.94 -19.03
C ILE A 292 -5.35 20.68 -19.51
N ALA A 293 -4.95 20.13 -20.65
CA ALA A 293 -5.50 18.89 -21.19
C ALA A 293 -5.30 17.68 -20.26
N ILE A 294 -4.12 17.58 -19.62
CA ILE A 294 -3.82 16.50 -18.67
C ILE A 294 -4.68 16.67 -17.40
N ARG A 295 -4.81 17.89 -16.89
CA ARG A 295 -5.67 18.20 -15.73
C ARG A 295 -7.14 17.91 -16.00
N ALA A 296 -7.62 18.23 -17.19
CA ALA A 296 -9.01 17.97 -17.61
C ALA A 296 -9.30 16.46 -17.75
N PHE A 297 -8.29 15.67 -18.12
CA PHE A 297 -8.41 14.22 -18.23
C PHE A 297 -8.36 13.50 -16.87
N ILE A 298 -7.57 14.00 -15.91
CA ILE A 298 -7.31 13.25 -14.67
C ILE A 298 -8.47 13.24 -13.68
N THR A 299 -9.22 14.34 -13.57
CA THR A 299 -10.40 14.42 -12.69
C THR A 299 -11.45 13.36 -13.05
N PRO A 300 -11.97 13.27 -14.31
CA PRO A 300 -12.94 12.24 -14.65
C PRO A 300 -12.37 10.83 -14.54
N THR A 301 -11.07 10.63 -14.86
CA THR A 301 -10.40 9.33 -14.67
C THR A 301 -10.44 8.89 -13.20
N THR A 302 -10.16 9.80 -12.26
CA THR A 302 -10.22 9.51 -10.82
C THR A 302 -11.66 9.30 -10.34
N LEU A 303 -12.63 10.06 -10.86
CA LEU A 303 -14.03 9.88 -10.51
C LEU A 303 -14.61 8.56 -11.04
N ILE A 304 -14.18 8.08 -12.20
CA ILE A 304 -14.57 6.74 -12.70
C ILE A 304 -14.03 5.66 -11.78
N LEU A 305 -12.77 5.77 -11.32
CA LEU A 305 -12.20 4.87 -10.32
C LEU A 305 -13.00 4.88 -9.01
N ALA A 306 -13.38 6.08 -8.54
CA ALA A 306 -14.21 6.25 -7.36
C ALA A 306 -15.61 5.61 -7.55
N ALA A 307 -16.22 5.76 -8.73
CA ALA A 307 -17.49 5.13 -9.07
C ALA A 307 -17.39 3.59 -9.06
N GLY A 308 -16.29 3.02 -9.55
CA GLY A 308 -16.01 1.59 -9.41
C GLY A 308 -15.92 1.14 -7.95
N SER A 309 -15.21 1.89 -7.11
CA SER A 309 -15.18 1.62 -5.67
C SER A 309 -16.57 1.73 -5.02
N GLY A 310 -17.36 2.73 -5.44
CA GLY A 310 -18.76 2.89 -5.04
C GLY A 310 -19.63 1.71 -5.46
N LEU A 311 -19.40 1.11 -6.64
CA LEU A 311 -20.10 -0.10 -7.08
C LEU A 311 -19.78 -1.30 -6.17
N THR A 312 -18.53 -1.42 -5.69
CA THR A 312 -18.17 -2.45 -4.71
C THR A 312 -18.96 -2.29 -3.42
N VAL A 313 -18.98 -1.07 -2.89
CA VAL A 313 -19.71 -0.76 -1.66
C VAL A 313 -21.20 -1.02 -1.84
N LEU A 314 -21.79 -0.57 -2.96
CA LEU A 314 -23.21 -0.77 -3.26
C LEU A 314 -23.56 -2.26 -3.32
N ASN A 315 -22.74 -3.06 -3.98
CA ASN A 315 -22.96 -4.51 -4.11
C ASN A 315 -22.94 -5.22 -2.74
N LEU A 316 -21.93 -4.92 -1.90
CA LEU A 316 -21.81 -5.46 -0.56
C LEU A 316 -22.93 -4.95 0.36
N GLY A 317 -23.25 -3.65 0.29
CA GLY A 317 -24.33 -3.03 1.04
C GLY A 317 -25.70 -3.61 0.71
N LEU A 318 -26.01 -3.82 -0.58
CA LEU A 318 -27.24 -4.48 -1.01
C LEU A 318 -27.30 -5.94 -0.56
N THR A 319 -26.16 -6.63 -0.51
CA THR A 319 -26.08 -8.00 0.03
C THR A 319 -26.49 -8.04 1.50
N ILE A 320 -26.04 -7.06 2.30
CA ILE A 320 -26.42 -6.94 3.70
C ILE A 320 -27.89 -6.51 3.83
N PHE A 321 -28.29 -5.46 3.12
CA PHE A 321 -29.62 -4.84 3.22
C PHE A 321 -30.76 -5.81 2.87
N THR A 322 -30.53 -6.65 1.86
CA THR A 322 -31.53 -7.63 1.40
C THR A 322 -31.44 -8.97 2.16
N SER A 323 -30.59 -9.09 3.16
CA SER A 323 -30.50 -10.29 4.00
C SER A 323 -31.66 -10.39 5.00
N LYS A 324 -31.93 -11.60 5.51
CA LYS A 324 -32.92 -11.80 6.60
C LYS A 324 -32.39 -11.38 7.97
N GLY A 325 -31.09 -11.13 8.07
CA GLY A 325 -30.39 -10.77 9.29
C GLY A 325 -28.89 -11.00 9.12
N TYR A 326 -28.13 -9.90 9.08
CA TYR A 326 -26.67 -9.97 9.03
C TYR A 326 -26.10 -10.27 10.42
N ASN A 327 -25.27 -11.29 10.54
CA ASN A 327 -24.67 -11.70 11.80
C ASN A 327 -23.47 -10.80 12.19
N TRP A 328 -23.77 -9.60 12.67
CA TRP A 328 -22.77 -8.64 13.17
C TRP A 328 -22.23 -8.98 14.56
N LYS A 329 -22.81 -9.96 15.28
CA LYS A 329 -22.33 -10.38 16.61
C LYS A 329 -21.08 -11.26 16.52
N ASP A 330 -20.91 -11.93 15.39
CA ASP A 330 -19.67 -12.64 15.10
C ASP A 330 -18.54 -11.65 14.80
N PRO A 331 -17.33 -11.81 15.37
CA PRO A 331 -16.21 -10.90 15.15
C PRO A 331 -15.84 -10.66 13.68
N ILE A 332 -15.92 -11.68 12.81
CA ILE A 332 -15.61 -11.55 11.39
C ILE A 332 -16.72 -10.75 10.69
N GLY A 333 -17.98 -11.05 11.02
CA GLY A 333 -19.14 -10.29 10.53
C GLY A 333 -19.07 -8.82 10.95
N MET A 334 -18.71 -8.54 12.20
CA MET A 334 -18.52 -7.20 12.75
C MET A 334 -17.39 -6.46 12.03
N ALA A 335 -16.21 -7.05 11.93
CA ALA A 335 -15.05 -6.44 11.28
C ALA A 335 -15.34 -6.15 9.79
N SER A 336 -16.00 -7.06 9.09
CA SER A 336 -16.41 -6.87 7.68
C SER A 336 -17.37 -5.68 7.52
N LEU A 337 -18.32 -5.51 8.46
CA LEU A 337 -19.27 -4.41 8.45
C LEU A 337 -18.60 -3.07 8.77
N ILE A 338 -17.73 -3.02 9.79
CA ILE A 338 -16.98 -1.82 10.16
C ILE A 338 -16.07 -1.39 9.01
N ALA A 339 -15.39 -2.34 8.35
CA ALA A 339 -14.54 -2.04 7.20
C ALA A 339 -15.35 -1.42 6.05
N LEU A 340 -16.54 -1.96 5.75
CA LEU A 340 -17.41 -1.42 4.71
C LEU A 340 -17.91 -0.01 5.03
N ILE A 341 -18.39 0.22 6.25
CA ILE A 341 -18.88 1.54 6.70
C ILE A 341 -17.73 2.55 6.73
N GLY A 342 -16.59 2.16 7.28
CA GLY A 342 -15.43 3.02 7.37
C GLY A 342 -14.87 3.42 6.00
N PHE A 343 -14.88 2.50 5.02
CA PHE A 343 -14.53 2.81 3.64
C PHE A 343 -15.48 3.83 3.00
N ILE A 344 -16.79 3.76 3.29
CA ILE A 344 -17.75 4.78 2.83
C ILE A 344 -17.38 6.15 3.38
N LEU A 345 -17.22 6.25 4.70
CA LEU A 345 -16.92 7.52 5.37
C LEU A 345 -15.60 8.12 4.89
N ALA A 346 -14.57 7.29 4.75
CA ALA A 346 -13.28 7.71 4.25
C ALA A 346 -13.37 8.09 2.77
N GLY A 347 -14.08 7.32 1.94
CA GLY A 347 -14.28 7.58 0.51
C GLY A 347 -15.03 8.88 0.22
N LEU A 348 -16.02 9.25 1.05
CA LEU A 348 -16.74 10.52 0.91
C LEU A 348 -15.83 11.74 1.07
N GLN A 349 -14.85 11.67 1.98
CA GLN A 349 -13.84 12.73 2.14
C GLN A 349 -12.90 12.81 0.93
N ALA A 350 -12.70 11.70 0.22
CA ALA A 350 -11.83 11.65 -0.96
C ALA A 350 -12.40 12.43 -2.15
N LEU A 351 -13.72 12.59 -2.25
CA LEU A 351 -14.39 13.07 -3.45
C LEU A 351 -14.01 14.51 -3.83
N MET A 352 -13.55 15.32 -2.89
CA MET A 352 -13.07 16.68 -3.19
C MET A 352 -11.60 16.73 -3.63
N LEU A 353 -10.82 15.67 -3.38
CA LEU A 353 -9.39 15.63 -3.71
C LEU A 353 -9.08 15.62 -5.22
N PRO A 354 -9.84 14.94 -6.10
CA PRO A 354 -9.62 15.03 -7.54
C PRO A 354 -10.14 16.32 -8.18
N GLU A 355 -10.87 17.16 -7.43
CA GLU A 355 -11.47 18.39 -7.94
C GLU A 355 -10.48 19.55 -7.86
N ASN A 356 -9.96 20.00 -8.99
CA ASN A 356 -8.92 21.05 -9.04
C ASN A 356 -9.26 22.31 -8.20
N PRO A 357 -10.49 22.88 -8.25
CA PRO A 357 -10.81 24.07 -7.46
C PRO A 357 -10.82 23.83 -5.95
N LEU A 358 -11.10 22.59 -5.52
CA LEU A 358 -11.19 22.22 -4.11
C LEU A 358 -9.84 21.73 -3.59
N ASN A 359 -9.08 20.98 -4.38
CA ASN A 359 -7.78 20.44 -3.97
C ASN A 359 -6.83 21.57 -3.54
N VAL A 360 -6.81 22.71 -4.24
CA VAL A 360 -5.96 23.86 -3.86
C VAL A 360 -6.21 24.32 -2.41
N LEU A 361 -7.42 24.13 -1.86
CA LEU A 361 -7.76 24.49 -0.48
C LEU A 361 -7.27 23.47 0.55
N VAL A 362 -7.11 22.20 0.16
CA VAL A 362 -6.83 21.09 1.08
C VAL A 362 -5.47 20.40 0.82
N HIS A 363 -4.79 20.75 -0.26
CA HIS A 363 -3.53 20.15 -0.68
C HIS A 363 -2.44 20.34 0.39
N ASN A 364 -1.70 19.28 0.71
CA ASN A 364 -0.68 19.25 1.76
C ASN A 364 -1.13 19.74 3.15
N THR A 365 -2.44 19.72 3.43
CA THR A 365 -2.97 19.96 4.77
C THR A 365 -3.25 18.65 5.51
N TYR A 366 -3.58 18.75 6.80
CA TYR A 366 -4.04 17.61 7.59
C TYR A 366 -5.34 16.96 7.07
N TYR A 367 -6.06 17.61 6.15
CA TYR A 367 -7.23 17.00 5.49
C TYR A 367 -6.85 15.73 4.73
N ILE A 368 -5.79 15.79 3.90
CA ILE A 368 -5.29 14.64 3.13
C ILE A 368 -4.79 13.55 4.08
N VAL A 369 -4.04 13.94 5.11
CA VAL A 369 -3.55 13.02 6.14
C VAL A 369 -4.73 12.29 6.80
N GLY A 370 -5.78 13.02 7.22
CA GLY A 370 -6.96 12.47 7.86
C GLY A 370 -7.74 11.50 6.96
N HIS A 371 -8.07 11.91 5.74
CA HIS A 371 -8.75 11.06 4.76
C HIS A 371 -7.98 9.76 4.51
N PHE A 372 -6.68 9.87 4.21
CA PHE A 372 -5.85 8.72 3.87
C PHE A 372 -5.69 7.75 5.04
N HIS A 373 -5.48 8.26 6.26
CA HIS A 373 -5.40 7.41 7.44
C HIS A 373 -6.74 6.76 7.78
N MET A 374 -7.87 7.45 7.55
CA MET A 374 -9.18 6.84 7.74
C MET A 374 -9.38 5.66 6.79
N MET A 375 -8.96 5.78 5.53
CA MET A 375 -8.92 4.64 4.60
C MET A 375 -8.05 3.50 5.13
N ILE A 376 -6.80 3.77 5.52
CA ILE A 376 -5.88 2.75 6.04
C ILE A 376 -6.48 2.03 7.25
N TRP A 377 -6.94 2.76 8.26
CA TRP A 377 -7.46 2.15 9.48
C TRP A 377 -8.72 1.31 9.22
N THR A 378 -9.63 1.80 8.37
CA THR A 378 -10.92 1.14 8.19
C THR A 378 -10.86 -0.02 7.22
N ILE A 379 -10.32 0.14 6.00
CA ILE A 379 -10.31 -0.94 5.02
C ILE A 379 -9.05 -1.81 5.13
N ILE A 380 -7.87 -1.22 5.33
CA ILE A 380 -6.62 -2.00 5.40
C ILE A 380 -6.55 -2.74 6.72
N ILE A 381 -6.60 -2.05 7.87
CA ILE A 381 -6.41 -2.70 9.18
C ILE A 381 -7.66 -3.50 9.61
N VAL A 382 -8.83 -2.87 9.68
CA VAL A 382 -10.05 -3.57 10.13
C VAL A 382 -10.54 -4.58 9.09
N GLY A 383 -10.50 -4.24 7.79
CA GLY A 383 -10.87 -5.18 6.74
C GLY A 383 -9.94 -6.39 6.64
N PHE A 384 -8.62 -6.20 6.80
CA PHE A 384 -7.69 -7.33 6.91
C PHE A 384 -7.90 -8.13 8.20
N THR A 385 -8.27 -7.50 9.31
CA THR A 385 -8.64 -8.22 10.55
C THR A 385 -9.75 -9.24 10.32
N ALA A 386 -10.76 -8.91 9.51
CA ALA A 386 -11.81 -9.88 9.15
C ALA A 386 -11.25 -11.11 8.43
N ILE A 387 -10.29 -10.92 7.53
CA ILE A 387 -9.59 -11.99 6.82
C ILE A 387 -8.72 -12.79 7.79
N LEU A 388 -7.95 -12.11 8.66
CA LEU A 388 -7.08 -12.73 9.65
C LEU A 388 -7.85 -13.62 10.64
N LEU A 389 -9.03 -13.19 11.07
CA LEU A 389 -9.89 -13.98 11.96
C LEU A 389 -10.50 -15.22 11.27
N ASP A 390 -10.64 -15.18 9.94
CA ASP A 390 -11.08 -16.33 9.12
C ASP A 390 -9.92 -17.27 8.75
N MET A 391 -8.66 -16.82 8.84
CA MET A 391 -7.46 -17.67 8.64
C MET A 391 -7.28 -18.67 9.78
#